data_AF-A0A8J3EGF9-F1
#
_entry.id   AF-A0A8J3EGF9-F1
#
_cell.length_a   1.000
_cell.length_b   1.000
_cell.length_c   1.000
_cell.angle_alpha   90.00
_cell.angle_beta   90.00
_cell.angle_gamma   90.00
#
_symmetry.space_group_name_H-M   'P 1'
#
loop_
_entity.id
_entity.type
_entity.pdbx_description
1 polymer ?
#
loop_
_entity_poly.entity_id
_entity_poly.type
_entity_poly.pdbx_seq_one_letter_code
_entity_poly.pdbx_strand_id
1 'polypeptide(L)'
;MTDEPYKKQEFRRPDWRWLLILGALLAVGGIMALINPFAASLTAAAIAGAVVGLAGIIHLWLAFQDVEFGAGSVGTALLGLALMIFGVALLANPMAGIVSLTLIVAGFFMLIGVLRVWIAMQLRGHSGWGWFMTSGVISIVLGLLILIAMSDAPASVLGILLGIELLSSGIGAAALAWRLR
;
A
#
# COMPACT_ATOMS: atom_id res chain seq x y z
N MET A 1 -7.85 18.74 42.42
CA MET A 1 -8.16 18.31 41.05
C MET A 1 -8.01 19.52 40.15
N THR A 2 -6.86 19.63 39.50
CA THR A 2 -6.55 20.70 38.55
C THR A 2 -6.86 20.17 37.16
N ASP A 3 -7.83 20.79 36.50
CA ASP A 3 -8.19 20.52 35.12
C ASP A 3 -7.05 21.02 34.21
N GLU A 4 -6.16 20.12 33.77
CA GLU A 4 -5.25 20.44 32.68
C GLU A 4 -6.08 20.58 31.38
N PRO A 5 -5.99 21.73 30.67
CA PRO A 5 -6.70 21.89 29.42
C PRO A 5 -6.06 20.99 28.37
N TYR A 6 -6.84 20.05 27.83
CA TYR A 6 -6.46 19.18 26.72
C TYR A 6 -5.93 20.05 25.55
N LYS A 7 -4.60 20.07 25.40
CA LYS A 7 -3.89 20.80 24.35
C LYS A 7 -4.27 20.16 23.02
N LYS A 8 -5.24 20.74 22.29
CA LYS A 8 -5.62 20.29 20.95
C LYS A 8 -4.34 20.27 20.11
N GLN A 9 -3.86 19.08 19.79
CA GLN A 9 -2.77 18.93 18.84
C GLN A 9 -3.27 19.51 17.53
N GLU A 10 -2.80 20.72 17.19
CA GLU A 10 -2.99 21.27 15.86
C GLU A 10 -2.37 20.28 14.90
N PHE A 11 -3.21 19.53 14.17
CA PHE A 11 -2.79 18.73 13.04
C PHE A 11 -2.09 19.67 12.07
N ARG A 12 -0.76 19.66 12.10
CA ARG A 12 0.08 20.46 11.22
C ARG A 12 -0.26 20.05 9.79
N ARG A 13 -0.90 20.97 9.05
CA ARG A 13 -1.28 20.72 7.66
C ARG A 13 0.00 20.38 6.89
N PRO A 14 0.03 19.31 6.09
CA PRO A 14 1.20 18.98 5.29
C PRO A 14 1.52 20.13 4.34
N ASP A 15 2.79 20.54 4.29
CA ASP A 15 3.22 21.65 3.43
C ASP A 15 2.97 21.31 1.96
N TRP A 16 2.42 22.25 1.19
CA TRP A 16 2.09 22.06 -0.24
C TRP A 16 3.30 21.56 -1.06
N ARG A 17 4.52 21.98 -0.70
CA ARG A 17 5.78 21.53 -1.32
C ARG A 17 6.00 20.03 -1.17
N TRP A 18 5.74 19.47 0.02
CA TRP A 18 5.91 18.04 0.27
C TRP A 18 4.87 17.22 -0.50
N LEU A 19 3.63 17.72 -0.58
CA LEU A 19 2.59 17.08 -1.39
C LEU A 19 2.91 17.10 -2.89
N LEU A 20 3.51 18.17 -3.41
CA LEU A 20 3.98 18.21 -4.79
C LEU A 20 5.11 17.22 -5.04
N ILE A 21 6.11 17.16 -4.16
CA ILE A 21 7.23 16.21 -4.29
C ILE A 21 6.71 14.78 -4.28
N LEU A 22 5.81 14.45 -3.35
CA LEU A 22 5.15 13.15 -3.29
C LEU A 22 4.39 12.86 -4.59
N GLY A 23 3.58 13.82 -5.07
CA GLY A 23 2.81 13.67 -6.31
C GLY A 23 3.69 13.42 -7.53
N ALA A 24 4.78 14.17 -7.67
CA ALA A 24 5.75 14.01 -8.75
C ALA A 24 6.47 12.66 -8.68
N LEU A 25 6.91 12.25 -7.49
CA LEU A 25 7.59 10.97 -7.28
C LEU A 25 6.68 9.79 -7.64
N LEU A 26 5.42 9.82 -7.18
CA LEU A 26 4.42 8.81 -7.48
C LEU A 26 4.09 8.76 -8.98
N ALA A 27 3.96 9.92 -9.64
CA ALA A 27 3.72 9.98 -11.08
C ALA A 27 4.89 9.41 -11.89
N VAL A 28 6.13 9.77 -11.54
CA VAL A 28 7.32 9.23 -12.23
C VAL A 28 7.43 7.73 -11.99
N GLY A 29 7.26 7.27 -10.75
CA GLY A 29 7.26 5.84 -10.43
C GLY A 29 6.16 5.07 -11.18
N GLY A 30 4.97 5.64 -11.29
CA GLY A 30 3.87 5.04 -12.02
C GLY A 30 4.11 4.98 -13.54
N ILE A 31 4.67 6.03 -14.16
CA ILE A 31 5.09 6.00 -15.56
C ILE A 31 6.15 4.92 -15.79
N MET A 32 7.18 4.87 -14.93
CA MET A 32 8.24 3.86 -15.02
C MET A 32 7.68 2.44 -14.91
N ALA A 33 6.70 2.23 -14.01
CA ALA A 33 6.03 0.95 -13.88
C ALA A 33 5.23 0.57 -15.15
N LEU A 34 4.61 1.53 -15.82
CA LEU A 34 3.89 1.27 -17.07
C LEU A 34 4.80 1.04 -18.28
N ILE A 35 6.00 1.65 -18.31
CA ILE A 35 6.99 1.42 -19.37
C ILE A 35 7.50 -0.02 -19.36
N ASN A 36 7.78 -0.57 -18.17
CA ASN A 36 8.18 -1.97 -18.03
C ASN A 36 7.40 -2.65 -16.89
N PRO A 37 6.15 -3.08 -17.15
CA PRO A 37 5.30 -3.62 -16.11
C PRO A 37 5.78 -4.95 -15.55
N PHE A 38 6.48 -5.75 -16.35
CA PHE A 38 7.06 -7.01 -15.87
C PHE A 38 8.17 -6.76 -14.86
N ALA A 39 9.09 -5.83 -15.15
CA ALA A 39 10.12 -5.43 -14.18
C ALA A 39 9.48 -4.84 -12.92
N ALA A 40 8.44 -4.01 -13.07
CA ALA A 40 7.72 -3.43 -11.94
C ALA A 40 7.07 -4.52 -11.06
N SER A 41 6.44 -5.54 -11.64
CA SER A 41 5.92 -6.70 -10.91
C SER A 41 7.02 -7.41 -10.11
N LEU A 42 8.16 -7.65 -10.75
CA LEU A 42 9.29 -8.35 -10.14
C LEU A 42 9.89 -7.54 -8.99
N THR A 43 10.09 -6.24 -9.19
CA THR A 43 10.58 -5.33 -8.15
C THR A 43 9.61 -5.23 -7.00
N ALA A 44 8.30 -5.12 -7.25
CA ALA A 44 7.29 -5.10 -6.21
C ALA A 44 7.29 -6.40 -5.41
N ALA A 45 7.39 -7.55 -6.08
CA ALA A 45 7.49 -8.85 -5.42
C ALA A 45 8.76 -8.99 -4.58
N ALA A 46 9.90 -8.51 -5.08
CA ALA A 46 11.15 -8.50 -4.35
C ALA A 46 11.10 -7.60 -3.10
N ILE A 47 10.56 -6.39 -3.23
CA ILE A 47 10.37 -5.47 -2.10
C ILE A 47 9.44 -6.10 -1.06
N ALA A 48 8.30 -6.66 -1.49
CA ALA A 48 7.37 -7.32 -0.58
C ALA A 48 8.01 -8.52 0.14
N GLY A 49 8.73 -9.37 -0.59
CA GLY A 49 9.46 -10.51 0.00
C GLY A 49 10.50 -10.08 1.03
N ALA A 50 11.26 -9.03 0.72
CA ALA A 50 12.24 -8.46 1.65
C ALA A 50 11.58 -7.87 2.91
N VAL A 51 10.51 -7.08 2.74
CA VAL A 51 9.78 -6.48 3.86
C VAL A 51 9.14 -7.55 4.75
N VAL A 52 8.51 -8.57 4.16
CA VAL A 52 7.91 -9.67 4.92
C VAL A 52 8.98 -10.51 5.62
N GLY A 53 10.11 -10.77 4.97
CA GLY A 53 11.25 -11.44 5.58
C GLY A 53 11.80 -10.68 6.78
N LEU A 54 12.00 -9.35 6.64
CA LEU A 54 12.41 -8.47 7.73
C LEU A 54 11.39 -8.45 8.87
N ALA A 55 10.09 -8.39 8.56
CA ALA A 55 9.04 -8.47 9.55
C ALA A 55 9.09 -9.81 10.31
N GLY A 56 9.37 -10.93 9.63
CA GLY A 56 9.58 -12.23 10.24
C GLY A 56 10.77 -12.25 11.22
N ILE A 57 11.90 -11.66 10.82
CA ILE A 57 13.08 -11.52 11.69
C ILE A 57 12.74 -10.69 12.95
N ILE A 58 12.02 -9.58 12.79
CA ILE A 58 11.61 -8.73 13.91
C ILE A 58 10.70 -9.50 14.86
N HIS A 59 9.70 -10.24 14.34
CA HIS A 59 8.80 -11.04 15.18
C HIS A 59 9.55 -12.14 15.94
N LEU A 60 10.51 -12.78 15.28
CA LEU A 60 11.34 -13.80 15.92
C LEU A 60 12.20 -13.17 17.03
N TRP A 61 12.78 -11.99 16.79
CA TRP A 61 13.50 -11.26 17.84
C TRP A 61 12.60 -10.88 19.01
N LEU A 62 11.40 -10.34 18.75
CA LEU A 62 10.42 -9.99 19.78
C LEU A 62 10.00 -11.21 20.61
N ALA A 63 9.83 -12.38 19.99
CA ALA A 63 9.50 -13.60 20.70
C ALA A 63 10.56 -13.99 21.74
N PHE A 64 11.84 -13.72 21.44
CA PHE A 64 12.96 -13.95 22.36
C PHE A 64 13.16 -12.84 23.42
N GLN A 65 12.49 -11.69 23.28
CA GLN A 65 12.54 -10.61 24.28
C GLN A 65 11.51 -10.80 25.40
N ASP A 66 10.52 -11.67 25.21
CA ASP A 66 9.56 -12.01 26.26
C ASP A 66 10.24 -12.85 27.36
N VAL A 67 10.35 -12.26 28.55
CA VAL A 67 11.04 -12.83 29.72
C VAL A 67 10.21 -13.93 30.40
N GLU A 68 8.89 -13.85 30.26
CA GLU A 68 7.95 -14.89 30.63
C GLU A 68 7.59 -15.65 29.34
N PHE A 69 8.25 -16.79 29.10
CA PHE A 69 7.96 -17.68 27.97
C PHE A 69 6.53 -18.25 28.03
N GLY A 70 5.53 -17.41 27.80
CA GLY A 70 4.11 -17.75 27.78
C GLY A 70 3.60 -18.09 26.37
N ALA A 71 2.32 -18.43 26.27
CA ALA A 71 1.66 -18.74 24.99
C ALA A 71 1.76 -17.58 23.96
N GLY A 72 1.91 -16.34 24.42
CA GLY A 72 2.14 -15.17 23.57
C GLY A 72 3.48 -15.22 22.81
N SER A 73 4.57 -15.59 23.48
CA SER A 73 5.92 -15.70 22.90
C SER A 73 6.01 -16.83 21.86
N VAL A 74 5.36 -17.97 22.12
CA VAL A 74 5.31 -19.07 21.14
C VAL A 74 4.51 -18.65 19.89
N GLY A 75 3.39 -17.94 20.07
CA GLY A 75 2.59 -17.43 18.96
C GLY A 75 3.36 -16.44 18.09
N THR A 76 4.10 -15.51 18.69
CA THR A 76 4.93 -14.53 17.96
C THR A 76 6.11 -15.20 17.26
N ALA A 77 6.74 -16.20 17.87
CA ALA A 77 7.81 -16.98 17.25
C ALA A 77 7.32 -17.76 16.02
N LEU A 78 6.18 -18.45 16.12
CA LEU A 78 5.58 -19.19 15.02
C LEU A 78 5.19 -18.25 13.87
N LEU A 79 4.59 -17.11 14.19
CA LEU A 79 4.26 -16.08 13.20
C LEU A 79 5.53 -15.54 12.52
N GLY A 80 6.56 -15.23 13.30
CA GLY A 80 7.84 -14.75 12.79
C GLY A 80 8.52 -15.76 11.86
N LEU A 81 8.54 -17.03 12.23
CA LEU A 81 9.06 -18.11 11.41
C LEU A 81 8.26 -18.28 10.11
N ALA A 82 6.94 -18.26 10.18
CA ALA A 82 6.06 -18.34 9.01
C ALA A 82 6.30 -17.16 8.05
N LEU A 83 6.39 -15.94 8.56
CA LEU A 83 6.68 -14.74 7.79
C LEU A 83 8.09 -14.80 7.16
N MET A 84 9.08 -15.27 7.89
CA MET A 84 10.44 -15.42 7.38
C MET A 84 10.50 -16.43 6.23
N ILE A 85 9.88 -17.61 6.40
CA ILE A 85 9.80 -18.63 5.35
C ILE A 85 9.07 -18.07 4.13
N PHE A 86 7.93 -17.40 4.33
CA PHE A 86 7.16 -16.82 3.25
C PHE A 86 7.95 -15.74 2.49
N GLY A 87 8.63 -14.84 3.21
CA GLY A 87 9.47 -13.80 2.62
C GLY A 87 10.63 -14.37 1.80
N VAL A 88 11.33 -15.38 2.34
CA VAL A 88 12.41 -16.07 1.62
C VAL A 88 11.87 -16.82 0.40
N ALA A 89 10.73 -17.49 0.51
CA ALA A 89 10.10 -18.19 -0.62
C ALA A 89 9.71 -17.21 -1.75
N LEU A 90 9.18 -16.02 -1.40
CA LEU A 90 8.88 -14.96 -2.36
C LEU A 90 10.13 -14.47 -3.10
N LEU A 91 11.25 -14.35 -2.41
CA LEU A 91 12.53 -13.93 -3.00
C LEU A 91 13.16 -15.03 -3.86
N ALA A 92 13.03 -16.30 -3.45
CA ALA A 92 13.58 -17.43 -4.18
C ALA A 92 12.80 -17.75 -5.46
N ASN A 93 11.46 -17.61 -5.43
CA ASN A 93 10.61 -17.80 -6.60
C ASN A 93 9.59 -16.65 -6.73
N PRO A 94 10.01 -15.51 -7.28
CA PRO A 94 9.15 -14.34 -7.41
C PRO A 94 7.99 -14.57 -8.38
N MET A 95 8.09 -15.52 -9.34
CA MET A 95 6.97 -15.83 -10.24
C MET A 95 5.77 -16.40 -9.48
N ALA A 96 6.01 -17.34 -8.57
CA ALA A 96 4.97 -17.83 -7.67
C ALA A 96 4.49 -16.72 -6.71
N GLY A 97 5.42 -15.86 -6.26
CA GLY A 97 5.10 -14.72 -5.40
C GLY A 97 4.17 -13.69 -6.05
N ILE A 98 4.35 -13.40 -7.35
CA ILE A 98 3.54 -12.43 -8.10
C ILE A 98 2.06 -12.81 -8.07
N VAL A 99 1.72 -14.09 -8.22
CA VAL A 99 0.33 -14.58 -8.20
C VAL A 99 -0.32 -14.29 -6.84
N SER A 100 0.34 -14.69 -5.75
CA SER A 100 -0.14 -14.47 -4.38
C SER A 100 -0.24 -12.97 -4.04
N LEU A 101 0.77 -12.20 -4.43
CA LEU A 101 0.80 -10.74 -4.23
C LEU A 101 -0.29 -10.04 -5.01
N THR A 102 -0.60 -10.50 -6.21
CA THR A 102 -1.65 -9.91 -7.06
C THR A 102 -3.01 -10.00 -6.37
N LEU A 103 -3.32 -11.13 -5.71
CA LEU A 103 -4.55 -11.27 -4.91
C LEU A 103 -4.60 -10.32 -3.72
N ILE A 104 -3.49 -10.25 -2.97
CA ILE A 104 -3.40 -9.38 -1.80
C ILE A 104 -3.56 -7.91 -2.23
N VAL A 105 -2.88 -7.51 -3.30
CA VAL A 105 -2.95 -6.15 -3.86
C VAL A 105 -4.34 -5.86 -4.41
N ALA A 106 -5.02 -6.83 -5.03
CA ALA A 106 -6.42 -6.66 -5.47
C ALA A 106 -7.35 -6.34 -4.31
N GLY A 107 -7.27 -7.11 -3.22
CA GLY A 107 -8.04 -6.84 -2.00
C GLY A 107 -7.70 -5.49 -1.39
N PHE A 108 -6.41 -5.12 -1.37
CA PHE A 108 -5.96 -3.83 -0.88
C PHE A 108 -6.48 -2.65 -1.73
N PHE A 109 -6.49 -2.79 -3.06
CA PHE A 109 -7.03 -1.79 -3.98
C PHE A 109 -8.53 -1.62 -3.82
N MET A 110 -9.28 -2.71 -3.62
CA MET A 110 -10.69 -2.63 -3.27
C MET A 110 -10.90 -1.90 -1.95
N LEU A 111 -10.15 -2.26 -0.90
CA LEU A 111 -10.26 -1.62 0.41
C LEU A 111 -9.95 -0.12 0.35
N ILE A 112 -8.82 0.25 -0.25
CA ILE A 112 -8.42 1.65 -0.44
C ILE A 112 -9.46 2.40 -1.28
N GLY A 113 -9.93 1.78 -2.36
CA GLY A 113 -10.90 2.39 -3.25
C GLY A 113 -12.22 2.69 -2.54
N VAL A 114 -12.73 1.74 -1.75
CA VAL A 114 -13.92 1.92 -0.91
C VAL A 114 -13.70 3.04 0.11
N LEU A 115 -12.55 3.06 0.79
CA LEU A 115 -12.22 4.13 1.74
C LEU A 115 -12.15 5.51 1.06
N ARG A 116 -11.53 5.61 -0.12
CA ARG A 116 -11.46 6.87 -0.89
C ARG A 116 -12.83 7.34 -1.34
N VAL A 117 -13.69 6.43 -1.82
CA VAL A 117 -15.08 6.75 -2.16
C VAL A 117 -15.85 7.23 -0.92
N TRP A 118 -15.67 6.56 0.22
CA TRP A 118 -16.32 6.97 1.47
C TRP A 118 -15.85 8.34 1.96
N ILE A 119 -14.53 8.58 1.97
CA ILE A 119 -13.92 9.87 2.31
C ILE A 119 -14.39 10.96 1.34
N ALA A 120 -14.47 10.66 0.04
CA ALA A 120 -15.05 11.57 -0.93
C ALA A 120 -16.49 11.89 -0.55
N MET A 121 -17.36 10.91 -0.26
CA MET A 121 -18.74 11.20 0.15
C MET A 121 -18.85 12.14 1.37
N GLN A 122 -17.89 12.10 2.29
CA GLN A 122 -17.83 13.03 3.43
C GLN A 122 -17.30 14.42 3.05
N LEU A 123 -16.37 14.49 2.10
CA LEU A 123 -15.79 15.74 1.57
C LEU A 123 -16.66 16.43 0.51
N ARG A 124 -17.93 16.03 0.35
CA ARG A 124 -18.85 16.69 -0.58
C ARG A 124 -18.87 18.20 -0.32
N GLY A 125 -18.57 18.99 -1.35
CA GLY A 125 -18.47 20.45 -1.26
C GLY A 125 -17.07 21.00 -0.94
N HIS A 126 -16.10 20.15 -0.62
CA HIS A 126 -14.71 20.54 -0.44
C HIS A 126 -13.88 20.36 -1.72
N SER A 127 -12.90 21.23 -1.86
CA SER A 127 -11.92 21.19 -2.94
C SER A 127 -11.18 19.85 -3.00
N GLY A 128 -11.14 19.20 -4.17
CA GLY A 128 -10.46 17.91 -4.38
C GLY A 128 -11.38 16.68 -4.31
N TRP A 129 -12.65 16.87 -3.93
CA TRP A 129 -13.67 15.82 -3.83
C TRP A 129 -13.75 14.91 -5.07
N GLY A 130 -13.86 15.52 -6.26
CA GLY A 130 -14.01 14.78 -7.51
C GLY A 130 -12.81 13.87 -7.81
N TRP A 131 -11.60 14.28 -7.42
CA TRP A 131 -10.41 13.46 -7.62
C TRP A 131 -10.36 12.25 -6.68
N PHE A 132 -10.70 12.43 -5.40
CA PHE A 132 -10.81 11.31 -4.46
C PHE A 132 -11.88 10.31 -4.89
N MET A 133 -13.00 10.80 -5.43
CA MET A 133 -14.06 9.95 -5.96
C MET A 133 -13.58 9.13 -7.16
N THR A 134 -13.02 9.79 -8.18
CA THR A 134 -12.54 9.12 -9.41
C THR A 134 -11.41 8.13 -9.11
N SER A 135 -10.42 8.53 -8.30
CA SER A 135 -9.33 7.63 -7.90
C SER A 135 -9.82 6.43 -7.11
N GLY A 136 -10.78 6.63 -6.19
CA GLY A 136 -11.39 5.53 -5.44
C GLY A 136 -12.14 4.54 -6.34
N VAL A 137 -12.93 5.04 -7.30
CA VAL A 137 -13.62 4.20 -8.28
C VAL A 137 -12.63 3.43 -9.16
N ILE A 138 -11.56 4.10 -9.63
CA ILE A 138 -10.51 3.44 -10.40
C ILE A 138 -9.89 2.28 -9.60
N SER A 139 -9.50 2.51 -8.34
CA SER A 139 -8.92 1.44 -7.51
C SER A 139 -9.87 0.26 -7.32
N ILE A 140 -11.18 0.50 -7.11
CA ILE A 140 -12.18 -0.58 -7.01
C ILE A 140 -12.28 -1.36 -8.32
N VAL A 141 -12.37 -0.67 -9.46
CA VAL A 141 -12.49 -1.30 -10.78
C VAL A 141 -11.25 -2.14 -11.08
N LEU A 142 -10.06 -1.61 -10.82
CA LEU A 142 -8.81 -2.35 -10.97
C LEU A 142 -8.79 -3.59 -10.08
N GLY A 143 -9.17 -3.46 -8.81
CA GLY A 143 -9.31 -4.60 -7.90
C GLY A 143 -10.24 -5.69 -8.43
N LEU A 144 -11.40 -5.30 -8.96
CA LEU A 144 -12.40 -6.24 -9.48
C LEU A 144 -11.94 -6.92 -10.77
N LEU A 145 -11.32 -6.17 -11.68
CA LEU A 145 -10.77 -6.72 -12.92
C LEU A 145 -9.74 -7.82 -12.64
N ILE A 146 -8.93 -7.67 -11.60
CA ILE A 146 -7.97 -8.71 -11.19
C ILE A 146 -8.67 -10.00 -10.80
N LEU A 147 -9.68 -9.91 -9.93
CA LEU A 147 -10.37 -11.10 -9.44
C LEU A 147 -11.06 -11.87 -10.56
N ILE A 148 -11.53 -11.17 -11.60
CA ILE A 148 -12.18 -11.78 -12.76
C ILE A 148 -11.15 -12.34 -13.75
N ALA A 149 -10.07 -11.62 -14.00
CA ALA A 149 -9.06 -11.99 -15.02
C ALA A 149 -7.98 -12.95 -14.49
N MET A 150 -8.04 -13.36 -13.22
CA MET A 150 -6.91 -13.97 -12.53
C MET A 150 -6.48 -15.33 -13.11
N SER A 151 -7.42 -16.11 -13.65
CA SER A 151 -7.15 -17.46 -14.18
C SER A 151 -6.14 -17.46 -15.33
N ASP A 152 -6.09 -16.38 -16.12
CA ASP A 152 -5.18 -16.21 -17.26
C ASP A 152 -4.36 -14.90 -17.17
N ALA A 153 -4.21 -14.35 -15.97
CA ALA A 153 -3.55 -13.06 -15.77
C ALA A 153 -2.04 -13.15 -16.05
N PRO A 154 -1.48 -12.34 -16.98
CA PRO A 154 -0.04 -12.32 -17.21
C PRO A 154 0.70 -11.77 -16.00
N ALA A 155 1.94 -12.23 -15.76
CA ALA A 155 2.76 -11.80 -14.62
C ALA A 155 3.02 -10.28 -14.55
N SER A 156 2.82 -9.55 -15.65
CA SER A 156 2.89 -8.09 -15.74
C SER A 156 1.69 -7.36 -15.10
N VAL A 157 0.60 -8.06 -14.80
CA VAL A 157 -0.64 -7.46 -14.26
C VAL A 157 -0.37 -6.66 -12.99
N LEU A 158 0.36 -7.24 -12.02
CA LEU A 158 0.74 -6.54 -10.78
C LEU A 158 1.39 -5.18 -11.06
N GLY A 159 2.38 -5.13 -11.96
CA GLY A 159 3.10 -3.91 -12.32
C GLY A 159 2.22 -2.88 -13.03
N ILE A 160 1.31 -3.31 -13.91
CA ILE A 160 0.35 -2.41 -14.57
C ILE A 160 -0.54 -1.74 -13.53
N LEU A 161 -1.08 -2.54 -12.60
CA LEU A 161 -1.98 -2.08 -11.55
C LEU A 161 -1.31 -1.11 -10.60
N LEU A 162 -0.11 -1.45 -10.13
CA LEU A 162 0.70 -0.57 -9.30
C LEU A 162 1.02 0.73 -10.05
N GLY A 163 1.33 0.65 -11.35
CA GLY A 163 1.58 1.83 -12.17
C GLY A 163 0.39 2.77 -12.25
N ILE A 164 -0.81 2.24 -12.53
CA ILE A 164 -2.05 3.03 -12.60
C ILE A 164 -2.39 3.63 -11.23
N GLU A 165 -2.28 2.85 -10.16
CA GLU A 165 -2.58 3.31 -8.80
C GLU A 165 -1.62 4.42 -8.35
N LEU A 166 -0.32 4.26 -8.62
CA LEU A 166 0.70 5.28 -8.35
C LEU A 166 0.43 6.56 -9.15
N LEU A 167 0.04 6.46 -10.42
CA LEU A 167 -0.32 7.62 -11.23
C LEU A 167 -1.55 8.34 -10.70
N SER A 168 -2.62 7.59 -10.42
CA SER A 168 -3.86 8.15 -9.90
C SER A 168 -3.63 8.84 -8.54
N SER A 169 -2.83 8.21 -7.68
CA SER A 169 -2.45 8.78 -6.38
C SER A 169 -1.54 10.01 -6.53
N GLY A 170 -0.58 9.96 -7.45
CA GLY A 170 0.37 11.04 -7.70
C GLY A 170 -0.29 12.30 -8.25
N ILE A 171 -1.16 12.15 -9.24
CA ILE A 171 -1.94 13.27 -9.79
C ILE A 171 -2.85 13.87 -8.71
N GLY A 172 -3.40 13.05 -7.82
CA GLY A 172 -4.21 13.52 -6.69
C GLY A 172 -3.44 14.35 -5.68
N ALA A 173 -2.27 13.87 -5.28
CA ALA A 173 -1.37 14.61 -4.40
C ALA A 173 -0.94 15.94 -5.04
N ALA A 174 -0.59 15.94 -6.33
CA ALA A 174 -0.20 17.15 -7.05
C ALA A 174 -1.37 18.16 -7.18
N ALA A 175 -2.58 17.67 -7.49
CA ALA A 175 -3.78 18.50 -7.58
C ALA A 175 -4.15 19.14 -6.24
N LEU A 176 -4.03 18.39 -5.14
CA LEU A 176 -4.25 18.92 -3.79
C LEU A 176 -3.19 19.98 -3.44
N ALA A 177 -1.94 19.71 -3.76
CA ALA A 177 -0.83 20.60 -3.46
C ALA A 177 -0.93 21.94 -4.20
N TRP A 178 -1.35 21.93 -5.47
CA TRP A 178 -1.56 23.16 -6.25
C TRP A 178 -2.59 24.09 -5.60
N ARG A 179 -3.55 23.53 -4.85
CA ARG A 179 -4.60 24.28 -4.18
C ARG A 179 -4.24 24.77 -2.78
N LEU A 180 -3.16 24.26 -2.20
CA LEU A 180 -2.63 24.68 -0.89
C LEU A 180 -1.51 25.73 -1.01
N ARG A 181 -1.13 26.08 -2.24
CA ARG A 181 -0.21 27.18 -2.58
C ARG A 181 -0.91 28.53 -2.42
#